data_AF-A0A366DMY5-F1
#
_entry.id   AF-A0A366DMY5-F1
#
_cell.length_a   1.000
_cell.length_b   1.000
_cell.length_c   1.000
_cell.angle_alpha   90.00
_cell.angle_beta   90.00
_cell.angle_gamma   90.00
#
_symmetry.space_group_name_H-M   'P 1'
#
loop_
_entity.id
_entity.type
_entity.pdbx_description
1 polymer ?
#
loop_
_entity_poly.entity_id
_entity_poly.type
_entity_poly.pdbx_seq_one_letter_code
_entity_poly.pdbx_strand_id
1 'polypeptide(L)'
;MSPGRSPGSYRWYSPSDAALADMVAGSPFPTELNSGPMTAADVRYTMIATRDDAIVTRYTSAFIDAANVTNILVQDGCPQDRTGHIAGSTDPRTIDLALNALDPHEHPALRCVANDDRR
;
A
#
# COMPACT_ATOMS: atom_id res chain seq x y z
N MET A 1 34.85 -19.78 20.69
CA MET A 1 34.46 -19.47 19.30
C MET A 1 32.97 -19.79 19.17
N SER A 2 32.10 -18.80 19.28
CA SER A 2 30.64 -18.98 19.14
C SER A 2 30.26 -18.90 17.66
N PRO A 3 29.41 -19.81 17.14
CA PRO A 3 28.95 -19.71 15.76
C PRO A 3 27.99 -18.53 15.61
N GLY A 4 28.14 -17.83 14.48
CA GLY A 4 27.44 -16.58 14.17
C GLY A 4 25.93 -16.74 14.00
N ARG A 5 25.21 -15.70 14.42
CA ARG A 5 23.77 -15.55 14.27
C ARG A 5 23.45 -15.17 12.82
N SER A 6 22.74 -16.02 12.08
CA SER A 6 22.19 -15.66 10.77
C SER A 6 21.17 -14.52 10.91
N PRO A 7 21.17 -13.52 10.01
CA PRO A 7 20.14 -12.50 10.00
C PRO A 7 18.87 -13.11 9.40
N GLY A 8 17.80 -13.25 10.18
CA GLY A 8 16.52 -13.72 9.63
C GLY A 8 15.49 -14.27 10.60
N SER A 9 15.80 -14.47 11.88
CA SER A 9 14.81 -14.98 12.85
C SER A 9 13.93 -13.88 13.43
N TYR A 10 13.05 -13.32 12.62
CA TYR A 10 11.81 -12.74 13.15
C TYR A 10 10.96 -13.92 13.66
N ARG A 11 10.62 -13.90 14.96
CA ARG A 11 9.93 -14.95 15.73
C ARG A 11 8.53 -15.36 15.19
N TRP A 12 8.09 -14.80 14.07
CA TRP A 12 6.76 -14.96 13.48
C TRP A 12 6.75 -15.70 12.14
N TYR A 13 7.91 -16.09 11.62
CA TYR A 13 7.98 -16.75 10.30
C TYR A 13 7.98 -18.27 10.45
N SER A 14 6.79 -18.87 10.30
CA SER A 14 6.59 -20.32 10.21
C SER A 14 6.37 -20.71 8.74
N PRO A 15 6.89 -21.86 8.26
CA PRO A 15 6.58 -22.41 6.94
C PRO A 15 5.08 -22.66 6.69
N SER A 16 4.23 -22.54 7.72
CA SER A 16 2.77 -22.66 7.64
C SER A 16 2.07 -21.45 7.02
N ASP A 17 2.73 -20.29 6.95
CA ASP A 17 2.07 -19.03 6.60
C ASP A 17 2.46 -18.60 5.17
N ALA A 18 2.09 -19.43 4.19
CA ALA A 18 2.50 -19.26 2.79
C ALA A 18 2.28 -17.84 2.24
N ALA A 19 1.14 -17.22 2.52
CA ALA A 19 0.86 -15.86 2.05
C ALA A 19 1.78 -14.81 2.70
N LEU A 20 2.13 -14.97 3.98
CA LEU A 20 3.09 -14.06 4.63
C LEU A 20 4.47 -14.19 3.99
N ALA A 21 4.85 -15.42 3.62
CA ALA A 21 6.12 -15.66 2.94
C ALA A 21 6.17 -15.05 1.54
N ASP A 22 5.08 -15.18 0.79
CA ASP A 22 4.97 -14.65 -0.56
C ASP A 22 4.99 -13.11 -0.58
N MET A 23 4.45 -12.43 0.44
CA MET A 23 4.46 -10.96 0.50
C MET A 23 5.82 -10.34 0.87
N VAL A 24 6.82 -11.14 1.26
CA VAL A 24 8.17 -10.62 1.56
C VAL A 24 8.81 -10.05 0.29
N ALA A 25 9.32 -8.82 0.37
CA ALA A 25 10.05 -8.19 -0.72
C ALA A 25 11.23 -9.07 -1.18
N GLY A 26 11.28 -9.36 -2.49
CA GLY A 26 12.30 -10.22 -3.08
C GLY A 26 12.07 -11.73 -2.91
N SER A 27 10.94 -12.16 -2.34
CA SER A 27 10.56 -13.57 -2.40
C SER A 27 10.26 -13.99 -3.86
N PRO A 28 10.19 -15.30 -4.17
CA PRO A 28 9.97 -15.76 -5.54
C PRO A 28 8.68 -15.21 -6.17
N PHE A 29 7.61 -15.07 -5.37
CA PHE A 29 6.30 -14.66 -5.85
C PHE A 29 6.25 -13.23 -6.46
N PRO A 30 6.56 -12.14 -5.73
CA PRO A 30 6.57 -10.79 -6.28
C PRO A 30 7.69 -10.61 -7.31
N THR A 31 8.77 -11.41 -7.25
CA THR A 31 9.81 -11.41 -8.30
C THR A 31 9.26 -11.90 -9.63
N GLU A 32 8.51 -13.00 -9.63
CA GLU A 32 7.85 -13.53 -10.82
C GLU A 32 6.71 -12.61 -11.28
N LEU A 33 5.84 -12.18 -10.37
CA LEU A 33 4.70 -11.30 -10.65
C LEU A 33 5.12 -9.99 -11.34
N ASN A 34 6.24 -9.39 -10.88
CA ASN A 34 6.74 -8.11 -11.39
C ASN A 34 7.71 -8.25 -12.57
N SER A 35 7.89 -9.45 -13.13
CA SER A 35 8.80 -9.68 -14.27
C SER A 35 8.23 -9.20 -15.60
N GLY A 36 6.92 -8.97 -15.67
CA GLY A 36 6.21 -8.48 -16.85
C GLY A 36 5.60 -7.09 -16.67
N PRO A 37 4.71 -6.66 -17.58
CA PRO A 37 3.96 -5.42 -17.43
C PRO A 37 3.13 -5.43 -16.13
N MET A 38 3.27 -4.38 -15.31
CA MET A 38 2.51 -4.25 -14.07
C MET A 38 1.03 -3.88 -14.28
N THR A 39 0.67 -3.42 -15.48
CA THR A 39 -0.69 -2.99 -15.82
C THR A 39 -1.19 -3.62 -17.12
N ALA A 40 -2.51 -3.87 -17.18
CA ALA A 40 -3.20 -4.21 -18.42
C ALA A 40 -3.56 -2.93 -19.19
N ALA A 41 -3.54 -2.96 -20.53
CA ALA A 41 -3.69 -1.77 -21.37
C ALA A 41 -5.05 -1.05 -21.22
N ASP A 42 -6.15 -1.81 -21.06
CA ASP A 42 -7.51 -1.26 -21.05
C ASP A 42 -8.05 -1.01 -19.63
N VAL A 43 -7.20 -1.10 -18.60
CA VAL A 43 -7.58 -0.88 -17.20
C VAL A 43 -6.97 0.43 -16.71
N ARG A 44 -7.77 1.26 -16.05
CA ARG A 44 -7.26 2.44 -15.31
C ARG A 44 -6.97 2.01 -13.87
N TYR A 45 -5.79 2.35 -13.37
CA TYR A 45 -5.36 2.03 -12.01
C TYR A 45 -5.30 3.29 -11.16
N THR A 46 -5.76 3.20 -9.92
CA THR A 46 -5.57 4.25 -8.90
C THR A 46 -4.92 3.61 -7.69
N MET A 47 -3.68 4.03 -7.39
CA MET A 47 -2.92 3.57 -6.24
C MET A 47 -3.06 4.61 -5.14
N ILE A 48 -3.63 4.23 -4.00
CA ILE A 48 -3.76 5.10 -2.83
C ILE A 48 -2.86 4.53 -1.74
N ALA A 49 -1.87 5.32 -1.31
CA ALA A 49 -0.93 4.92 -0.27
C ALA A 49 -0.84 5.97 0.83
N THR A 50 -0.33 5.58 1.98
CA THR A 50 -0.06 6.49 3.11
C THR A 50 1.42 6.46 3.46
N ARG A 51 2.00 7.62 3.77
CA ARG A 51 3.40 7.70 4.24
C ARG A 51 3.59 7.08 5.62
N ASP A 52 2.50 6.89 6.35
CA ASP A 52 2.47 6.40 7.73
C ASP A 52 2.20 4.87 7.81
N ASP A 53 2.28 4.17 6.68
CA ASP A 53 2.20 2.71 6.64
C ASP A 53 3.40 2.07 7.38
N ALA A 54 3.10 1.34 8.45
CA ALA A 54 4.08 0.65 9.29
C ALA A 54 4.24 -0.84 8.94
N ILE A 55 3.46 -1.37 8.00
CA ILE A 55 3.48 -2.78 7.57
C ILE A 55 4.26 -2.91 6.26
N VAL A 56 3.93 -2.10 5.25
CA VAL A 56 4.59 -2.08 3.95
C VAL A 56 5.54 -0.88 3.90
N THR A 57 6.77 -1.08 4.38
CA THR A 57 7.71 0.04 4.58
C THR A 57 8.61 0.33 3.38
N ARG A 58 8.89 1.63 3.24
CA ARG A 58 8.93 2.44 2.02
C ARG A 58 7.58 2.43 1.27
N TYR A 59 6.64 3.26 1.73
CA TYR A 59 5.29 3.39 1.16
C TYR A 59 5.25 3.57 -0.36
N THR A 60 6.31 4.14 -0.96
CA THR A 60 6.38 4.33 -2.41
C THR A 60 6.45 3.01 -3.19
N SER A 61 6.69 1.87 -2.54
CA SER A 61 6.58 0.55 -3.19
C SER A 61 5.16 0.19 -3.61
N ALA A 62 4.14 0.87 -3.05
CA ALA A 62 2.75 0.73 -3.47
C ALA A 62 2.43 1.48 -4.78
N PHE A 63 3.33 2.33 -5.27
CA PHE A 63 3.11 3.10 -6.49
C PHE A 63 3.65 2.40 -7.73
N ILE A 64 2.95 2.57 -8.85
CA ILE A 64 3.31 1.99 -10.15
C ILE A 64 3.58 3.12 -11.13
N ASP A 65 4.74 3.09 -11.80
CA ASP A 65 5.09 4.03 -12.85
C ASP A 65 4.61 3.50 -14.22
N ALA A 66 3.39 3.88 -14.60
CA ALA A 66 2.80 3.55 -15.90
C ALA A 66 1.77 4.62 -16.32
N ALA A 67 1.58 4.77 -17.63
CA ALA A 67 0.74 5.83 -18.21
C ALA A 67 -0.75 5.76 -17.80
N ASN A 68 -1.26 4.58 -17.47
CA ASN A 68 -2.64 4.34 -17.06
C ASN A 68 -2.84 4.28 -15.52
N VAL A 69 -1.85 4.75 -14.75
CA VAL A 69 -1.87 4.75 -13.28
C VAL A 69 -1.93 6.16 -12.74
N THR A 70 -2.80 6.38 -11.75
CA THR A 70 -2.78 7.56 -10.88
C THR A 70 -2.29 7.16 -9.49
N ASN A 71 -1.14 7.68 -9.06
CA ASN A 71 -0.61 7.45 -7.71
C ASN A 71 -1.00 8.61 -6.79
N ILE A 72 -1.60 8.31 -5.65
CA ILE A 72 -2.12 9.29 -4.70
C ILE A 72 -1.56 8.97 -3.31
N LEU A 73 -0.93 9.96 -2.68
CA LEU A 73 -0.61 9.90 -1.27
C LEU A 73 -1.78 10.48 -0.48
N VAL A 74 -2.31 9.77 0.52
CA VAL A 74 -3.42 10.24 1.36
C VAL A 74 -3.14 11.64 1.92
N GLN A 75 -1.88 11.90 2.30
CA GLN A 75 -1.47 13.18 2.87
C GLN A 75 -1.40 14.34 1.87
N ASP A 76 -1.45 14.07 0.55
CA ASP A 76 -1.52 15.12 -0.47
C ASP A 76 -2.89 15.80 -0.41
N GLY A 77 -2.92 17.05 0.04
CA GLY A 77 -4.16 17.78 0.31
C GLY A 77 -4.80 17.48 1.67
N CYS A 78 -4.20 16.60 2.49
CA CYS A 78 -4.62 16.41 3.89
C CYS A 78 -3.47 16.00 4.83
N PRO A 79 -2.51 16.90 5.14
CA PRO A 79 -1.30 16.54 5.90
C PRO A 79 -1.53 16.03 7.34
N GLN A 80 -2.66 16.37 7.97
CA GLN A 80 -3.08 15.93 9.31
C GLN A 80 -3.72 14.53 9.34
N ASP A 81 -4.03 13.96 8.18
CA ASP A 81 -4.44 12.56 8.11
C ASP A 81 -3.20 11.67 8.24
N ARG A 82 -3.13 10.92 9.33
CA ARG A 82 -2.03 10.04 9.70
C ARG A 82 -2.47 8.57 9.67
N THR A 83 -3.53 8.24 8.92
CA THR A 83 -3.97 6.86 8.73
C THR A 83 -2.80 5.98 8.30
N GLY A 84 -2.67 4.81 8.90
CA GLY A 84 -1.66 3.83 8.53
C GLY A 84 -2.28 2.69 7.72
N HIS A 85 -1.65 1.53 7.81
CA HIS A 85 -2.03 0.35 7.01
C HIS A 85 -3.39 -0.21 7.43
N ILE A 86 -3.67 -0.22 8.74
CA ILE A 86 -4.82 -0.92 9.29
C ILE A 86 -6.11 -0.12 9.09
N ALA A 87 -6.05 1.19 9.30
CA ALA A 87 -7.20 2.07 9.13
C ALA A 87 -7.41 2.50 7.67
N GLY A 88 -6.38 2.39 6.81
CA GLY A 88 -6.39 2.95 5.45
C GLY A 88 -7.60 2.58 4.61
N SER A 89 -8.05 1.33 4.61
CA SER A 89 -9.23 0.90 3.82
C SER A 89 -10.57 1.43 4.35
N THR A 90 -10.60 1.92 5.59
CA THR A 90 -11.77 2.49 6.27
C THR A 90 -11.65 3.98 6.53
N ASP A 91 -10.53 4.59 6.15
CA ASP A 91 -10.26 5.99 6.34
C ASP A 91 -11.19 6.84 5.46
N PRO A 92 -11.88 7.87 6.01
CA PRO A 92 -12.83 8.68 5.26
C PRO A 92 -12.26 9.31 3.98
N ARG A 93 -10.99 9.75 4.02
CA ARG A 93 -10.35 10.37 2.86
C ARG A 93 -10.01 9.33 1.80
N THR A 94 -9.53 8.15 2.20
CA THR A 94 -9.23 7.04 1.30
C THR A 94 -10.49 6.55 0.59
N ILE A 95 -11.62 6.48 1.31
CA ILE A 95 -12.93 6.16 0.71
C ILE A 95 -13.33 7.23 -0.31
N ASP A 96 -13.20 8.51 0.01
CA ASP A 96 -13.55 9.59 -0.93
C ASP A 96 -12.66 9.57 -2.18
N LEU A 97 -11.36 9.29 -2.04
CA LEU A 97 -10.42 9.14 -3.16
C LEU A 97 -10.80 7.96 -4.06
N ALA A 98 -11.18 6.82 -3.47
CA ALA A 98 -11.64 5.65 -4.22
C ALA A 98 -12.94 5.96 -4.98
N LEU A 99 -13.91 6.60 -4.33
CA LEU A 99 -15.17 7.00 -4.96
C LEU A 99 -14.95 8.02 -6.08
N ASN A 100 -14.06 9.00 -5.87
CA ASN A 100 -13.69 9.98 -6.90
C ASN A 100 -13.02 9.32 -8.13
N ALA A 101 -12.20 8.28 -7.92
CA ALA A 101 -11.58 7.54 -9.02
C ALA A 101 -12.59 6.72 -9.85
N LEU A 102 -13.68 6.28 -9.21
CA LEU A 102 -14.78 5.54 -9.85
C LEU A 102 -15.74 6.48 -10.59
N ASP A 103 -16.18 7.56 -9.94
CA ASP A 103 -17.04 8.60 -10.52
C ASP A 103 -16.71 9.99 -9.93
N PRO A 104 -15.87 10.78 -10.61
CA PRO A 104 -15.47 12.10 -10.11
C PRO A 104 -16.59 13.15 -10.21
N HIS A 105 -17.64 12.91 -11.00
CA HIS A 105 -18.75 13.84 -11.14
C HIS A 105 -19.72 13.74 -9.96
N GLU A 106 -20.03 12.52 -9.53
CA GLU A 106 -20.87 12.27 -8.35
C GLU A 106 -20.09 12.44 -7.03
N HIS A 107 -18.77 12.23 -7.05
CA HIS A 107 -17.92 12.30 -5.84
C HIS A 107 -16.76 13.32 -5.96
N PRO A 108 -17.04 14.63 -6.11
CA PRO A 108 -16.00 15.65 -6.26
C PRO A 108 -15.34 16.07 -4.93
N ALA A 109 -15.96 15.76 -3.79
CA ALA A 109 -15.51 16.22 -2.48
C ALA A 109 -14.55 15.20 -1.84
N LEU A 110 -13.37 15.67 -1.44
CA LEU A 110 -12.37 14.87 -0.72
C LEU A 110 -12.26 15.39 0.71
N ARG A 111 -12.84 14.67 1.67
CA ARG A 111 -12.77 15.06 3.09
C ARG A 111 -11.32 15.11 3.55
N CYS A 112 -11.10 15.99 4.50
CA CYS A 112 -9.83 16.09 5.18
C CYS A 112 -10.07 16.14 6.69
N VAL A 113 -9.90 14.96 7.31
CA VAL A 113 -10.15 14.72 8.73
C VAL A 113 -8.91 14.06 9.31
N ALA A 114 -8.51 14.46 10.51
CA ALA A 114 -7.43 13.78 11.20
C ALA A 114 -7.85 12.35 11.55
N ASN A 115 -7.00 11.38 11.20
CA ASN A 115 -7.21 9.96 11.47
C ASN A 115 -5.84 9.30 11.72
N ASP A 116 -5.81 8.16 12.40
CA ASP A 116 -4.61 7.33 12.58
C ASP A 116 -4.98 5.85 12.79
N ASP A 117 -3.97 4.96 12.89
CA ASP A 117 -4.20 3.54 13.17
C ASP A 117 -4.59 3.24 14.64
N ARG A 118 -4.72 4.26 15.49
CA ARG A 118 -5.05 4.17 16.92
C ARG A 118 -6.44 4.76 17.17
N ARG A 119 -7.48 4.05 16.69
CA ARG A 119 -8.91 4.32 16.94
C ARG A 119 -9.23 5.37 18.00
#